data_AF-A0A7H0GVA2-F1
#
_entry.id   AF-A0A7H0GVA2-F1
#
_cell.length_a   1.000
_cell.length_b   1.000
_cell.length_c   1.000
_cell.angle_alpha   90.00
_cell.angle_beta   90.00
_cell.angle_gamma   90.00
#
_symmetry.space_group_name_H-M   'P 1'
#
loop_
_entity.id
_entity.type
_entity.pdbx_description
1 polymer ?
#
loop_
_entity_poly.entity_id
_entity_poly.type
_entity_poly.pdbx_seq_one_letter_code
_entity_poly.pdbx_strand_id
1 'polypeptide(L)'
;MSRYDSRKNLTRNSLPALVAGWLVVGMSCLLPIGAPAQSGPPAPPALWHDQARTLRYRPDGSDFVITNGNKRFARALYGTNTAFRVEAGDLPEFALYLPGMGGNFKLGLMIEGQSKWLIEAENIEARYRPGAMIYEVKDPLLGAGKLYLEVLAQADAEGMLIRARFENVPATKVRLLWAFGGATGKKFSRDGDIGADPESNFYLKPEYCQGNVFELKNNTFRLTYGSPPKPPKNEDAAAKMPPAPLRARR
;
A
#
# COMPACT_ATOMS: atom_id res chain seq x y z
N MET A 1 2.21 57.86 26.29
CA MET A 1 3.39 58.58 26.82
C MET A 1 4.60 57.66 26.65
N SER A 2 5.42 57.88 25.60
CA SER A 2 6.72 58.60 25.66
C SER A 2 7.83 57.62 26.12
N ARG A 3 8.93 57.29 25.43
CA ARG A 3 9.72 57.85 24.30
C ARG A 3 10.46 56.66 23.64
N TYR A 4 10.55 56.47 22.32
CA TYR A 4 11.48 57.07 21.35
C TYR A 4 12.91 57.30 21.88
N ASP A 5 13.86 56.47 21.46
CA ASP A 5 15.25 56.92 21.28
C ASP A 5 15.85 56.30 20.01
N SER A 6 16.52 57.16 19.27
CA SER A 6 17.00 57.03 17.90
C SER A 6 18.50 57.21 17.94
N ARG A 7 19.28 56.32 17.32
CA ARG A 7 20.61 56.71 16.83
C ARG A 7 20.82 56.25 15.39
N LYS A 8 20.97 57.28 14.56
CA LYS A 8 21.36 57.27 13.16
C LYS A 8 22.89 57.43 13.05
N ASN A 9 23.40 56.93 11.92
CA ASN A 9 24.52 57.40 11.10
C ASN A 9 25.97 57.22 11.60
N LEU A 10 26.81 56.59 10.77
CA LEU A 10 27.77 57.35 9.96
C LEU A 10 28.35 56.51 8.80
N THR A 11 28.26 57.08 7.60
CA THR A 11 29.00 56.69 6.38
C THR A 11 30.24 57.59 6.23
N ARG A 12 31.36 57.03 5.75
CA ARG A 12 32.17 57.49 4.58
C ARG A 12 33.65 57.08 4.65
N ASN A 13 34.07 56.49 3.53
CA ASN A 13 35.35 56.49 2.82
C ASN A 13 36.56 57.22 3.43
N SER A 14 37.73 56.57 3.38
CA SER A 14 38.92 57.05 2.63
C SER A 14 40.09 56.04 2.68
N LEU A 15 40.65 55.73 1.50
CA LEU A 15 42.04 55.30 1.26
C LEU A 15 42.95 56.56 1.25
N PRO A 16 44.32 56.51 1.26
CA PRO A 16 45.20 55.45 0.76
C PRO A 16 46.52 55.21 1.55
N ALA A 17 47.31 54.18 1.19
CA ALA A 17 48.79 54.22 1.16
C ALA A 17 49.38 52.95 0.52
N LEU A 18 50.31 53.16 -0.42
CA LEU A 18 51.11 52.16 -1.15
C LEU A 18 52.08 51.40 -0.24
N VAL A 19 52.34 50.11 -0.52
CA VAL A 19 53.67 49.49 -0.37
C VAL A 19 53.93 48.47 -1.48
N ALA A 20 54.99 48.77 -2.24
CA ALA A 20 55.98 47.95 -2.95
C ALA A 20 55.64 46.53 -3.47
N GLY A 21 55.99 46.34 -4.74
CA GLY A 21 55.82 45.12 -5.52
C GLY A 21 56.74 43.95 -5.16
N TRP A 22 56.27 42.77 -5.56
CA TRP A 22 57.08 41.64 -6.00
C TRP A 22 56.46 41.14 -7.30
N LEU A 23 57.23 41.19 -8.38
CA LEU A 23 56.82 40.71 -9.70
C LEU A 23 57.11 39.21 -9.76
N VAL A 24 56.11 38.38 -9.49
CA VAL A 24 56.16 36.94 -9.81
C VAL A 24 55.43 36.75 -11.14
N VAL A 25 56.18 36.46 -12.20
CA VAL A 25 55.63 36.02 -13.47
C VAL A 25 55.16 34.57 -13.29
N GLY A 26 53.93 34.42 -12.79
CA GLY A 26 53.22 33.15 -12.79
C GLY A 26 52.51 32.98 -14.13
N MET A 27 52.93 32.00 -14.92
CA MET A 27 52.25 31.58 -16.14
C MET A 27 50.88 31.03 -15.77
N SER A 28 49.87 31.91 -15.79
CA SER A 28 48.50 31.59 -15.43
C SER A 28 47.84 30.81 -16.57
N CYS A 29 47.91 29.48 -16.51
CA CYS A 29 47.03 28.61 -17.28
C CYS A 29 45.58 28.86 -16.84
N LEU A 30 44.86 29.67 -17.62
CA LEU A 30 43.41 29.76 -17.57
C LEU A 30 42.83 28.40 -17.95
N LEU A 31 42.51 27.58 -16.96
CA LEU A 31 41.66 26.40 -17.16
C LEU A 31 40.23 26.91 -17.39
N PRO A 32 39.53 26.47 -18.46
CA PRO A 32 38.14 26.82 -18.65
C PRO A 32 37.33 26.19 -17.51
N ILE A 33 36.63 27.02 -16.75
CA ILE A 33 35.61 26.58 -15.80
C ILE A 33 34.52 25.91 -16.64
N GLY A 34 34.41 24.58 -16.53
CA GLY A 34 33.38 23.81 -17.21
C GLY A 34 32.00 24.32 -16.82
N ALA A 35 31.16 24.62 -17.80
CA ALA A 35 29.76 24.92 -17.57
C ALA A 35 29.08 23.73 -16.87
N PRO A 36 28.13 23.95 -15.94
CA PRO A 36 27.32 22.86 -15.42
C PRO A 36 26.61 22.18 -16.59
N ALA A 37 26.72 20.85 -16.67
CA ALA A 37 26.03 20.06 -17.67
C ALA A 37 24.51 20.30 -17.52
N GLN A 38 23.93 21.06 -18.45
CA GLN A 38 22.49 21.10 -18.61
C GLN A 38 22.05 19.71 -19.05
N SER A 39 21.34 18.99 -18.18
CA SER A 39 20.62 17.79 -18.57
C SER A 39 19.64 18.17 -19.67
N GLY A 40 19.87 17.66 -20.88
CA GLY A 40 18.91 17.80 -21.98
C GLY A 40 17.54 17.23 -21.59
N PRO A 41 16.47 17.58 -22.33
CA PRO A 41 15.15 17.01 -22.10
C PRO A 41 15.24 15.47 -22.09
N PRO A 42 14.53 14.80 -21.16
CA PRO A 42 14.61 13.35 -21.04
C PRO A 42 14.25 12.71 -22.38
N ALA A 43 15.09 11.75 -22.82
CA ALA A 43 14.83 10.99 -24.02
C ALA A 43 13.44 10.33 -23.94
N PRO A 44 12.67 10.31 -25.05
CA PRO A 44 11.38 9.64 -25.05
C PRO A 44 11.54 8.18 -24.62
N PRO A 45 10.62 7.63 -23.81
CA PRO A 45 10.76 6.29 -23.25
C PRO A 45 10.89 5.28 -24.39
N ALA A 46 11.91 4.42 -24.30
CA ALA A 46 12.13 3.36 -25.27
C ALA A 46 10.87 2.49 -25.39
N LEU A 47 10.42 2.27 -26.63
CA LEU A 47 9.30 1.39 -26.92
C LEU A 47 9.68 -0.06 -26.57
N TRP A 48 8.72 -0.81 -26.06
CA TRP A 48 8.83 -2.26 -25.85
C TRP A 48 7.75 -2.93 -26.69
N HIS A 49 8.13 -3.72 -27.69
CA HIS A 49 7.20 -4.24 -28.71
C HIS A 49 6.28 -3.16 -29.30
N ASP A 50 6.86 -2.03 -29.72
CA ASP A 50 6.14 -0.88 -30.28
C ASP A 50 5.12 -0.22 -29.33
N GLN A 51 5.20 -0.52 -28.03
CA GLN A 51 4.37 0.09 -27.00
C GLN A 51 5.18 0.99 -26.07
N ALA A 52 4.65 2.19 -25.82
CA ALA A 52 5.21 3.10 -24.84
C ALA A 52 5.10 2.50 -23.43
N ARG A 53 6.23 2.36 -22.73
CA ARG A 53 6.23 1.91 -21.34
C ARG A 53 5.76 3.05 -20.44
N THR A 54 4.72 2.79 -19.66
CA THR A 54 4.31 3.69 -18.58
C THR A 54 4.91 3.21 -17.27
N LEU A 55 5.73 4.05 -16.64
CA LEU A 55 6.23 3.77 -15.29
C LEU A 55 5.07 3.88 -14.29
N ARG A 56 4.60 2.75 -13.79
CA ARG A 56 3.49 2.69 -12.83
C ARG A 56 3.94 3.05 -11.41
N TYR A 57 5.05 2.47 -10.96
CA TYR A 57 5.57 2.64 -9.61
C TYR A 57 6.81 3.52 -9.63
N ARG A 58 6.92 4.42 -8.67
CA ARG A 58 8.11 5.24 -8.44
C ARG A 58 8.82 4.74 -7.18
N PRO A 59 10.16 4.63 -7.18
CA PRO A 59 10.89 4.37 -5.96
C PRO A 59 10.82 5.58 -5.01
N ASP A 60 10.71 5.33 -3.72
CA ASP A 60 10.82 6.33 -2.66
C ASP A 60 11.48 5.66 -1.43
N GLY A 61 12.77 5.94 -1.22
CA GLY A 61 13.58 5.23 -0.25
C GLY A 61 13.61 3.72 -0.53
N SER A 62 13.18 2.90 0.45
CA SER A 62 13.06 1.44 0.33
C SER A 62 11.76 0.98 -0.33
N ASP A 63 10.86 1.89 -0.67
CA ASP A 63 9.49 1.59 -1.02
C ASP A 63 9.23 1.78 -2.52
N PHE A 64 8.27 1.02 -3.05
CA PHE A 64 7.68 1.27 -4.37
C PHE A 64 6.30 1.91 -4.19
N VAL A 65 6.13 3.10 -4.76
CA VAL A 65 4.95 3.96 -4.54
C VAL A 65 4.13 4.10 -5.81
N ILE A 66 2.81 4.06 -5.66
CA ILE A 66 1.87 4.43 -6.71
C ILE A 66 0.71 5.23 -6.11
N THR A 67 0.27 6.27 -6.81
CA THR A 67 -0.93 7.03 -6.45
C THR A 67 -2.03 6.70 -7.44
N ASN A 68 -3.23 6.39 -6.94
CA ASN A 68 -4.41 5.98 -7.70
C ASN A 68 -4.11 4.84 -8.69
N GLY A 69 -3.31 3.87 -8.22
CA GLY A 69 -3.13 2.60 -8.93
C GLY A 69 -4.43 1.80 -8.95
N ASN A 70 -4.48 0.79 -9.81
CA ASN A 70 -5.74 0.09 -10.14
C ASN A 70 -5.65 -1.43 -10.15
N LYS A 71 -4.55 -2.01 -9.67
CA LYS A 71 -4.37 -3.46 -9.61
C LYS A 71 -4.71 -3.96 -8.21
N ARG A 72 -5.68 -4.87 -8.11
CA ARG A 72 -5.99 -5.57 -6.86
C ARG A 72 -5.21 -6.87 -6.85
N PHE A 73 -4.86 -7.37 -5.66
CA PHE A 73 -4.24 -8.70 -5.52
C PHE A 73 -2.97 -8.91 -6.38
N ALA A 74 -2.22 -7.84 -6.64
CA ALA A 74 -1.03 -7.84 -7.48
C ALA A 74 0.29 -7.80 -6.68
N ARG A 75 0.20 -7.82 -5.35
CA ARG A 75 1.33 -7.76 -4.41
C ARG A 75 1.08 -8.73 -3.25
N ALA A 76 1.54 -9.96 -3.41
CA ALA A 76 1.49 -10.95 -2.36
C ALA A 76 2.46 -10.60 -1.22
N LEU A 77 1.97 -10.63 0.02
CA LEU A 77 2.78 -10.68 1.22
C LEU A 77 2.86 -12.14 1.68
N TYR A 78 4.04 -12.72 1.59
CA TYR A 78 4.31 -14.09 2.01
C TYR A 78 4.49 -14.14 3.53
N GLY A 79 3.84 -15.12 4.18
CA GLY A 79 3.92 -15.33 5.62
C GLY A 79 4.96 -16.37 6.01
N THR A 80 4.51 -17.44 6.65
CA THR A 80 5.34 -18.59 7.05
C THR A 80 5.88 -19.37 5.84
N ASN A 81 6.61 -20.46 6.10
CA ASN A 81 7.18 -21.34 5.07
C ASN A 81 6.15 -22.24 4.35
N THR A 82 4.88 -21.83 4.29
CA THR A 82 3.80 -22.54 3.58
C THR A 82 3.44 -21.82 2.28
N ALA A 83 2.38 -22.29 1.60
CA ALA A 83 1.82 -21.61 0.43
C ALA A 83 0.93 -20.41 0.81
N PHE A 84 0.86 -20.04 2.08
CA PHE A 84 0.03 -18.93 2.56
C PHE A 84 0.49 -17.57 2.04
N ARG A 85 -0.47 -16.74 1.62
CA ARG A 85 -0.25 -15.37 1.18
C ARG A 85 -1.40 -14.46 1.61
N VAL A 86 -1.05 -13.22 1.90
CA VAL A 86 -2.00 -12.10 1.86
C VAL A 86 -1.86 -11.45 0.50
N GLU A 87 -2.86 -11.61 -0.35
CA GLU A 87 -2.90 -10.95 -1.66
C GLU A 87 -3.37 -9.51 -1.47
N ALA A 88 -2.46 -8.56 -1.66
CA ALA A 88 -2.72 -7.13 -1.59
C ALA A 88 -2.47 -6.47 -2.96
N GLY A 89 -2.63 -5.15 -3.08
CA GLY A 89 -2.41 -4.46 -4.36
C GLY A 89 -2.39 -2.94 -4.23
N ASP A 90 -2.56 -2.25 -5.35
CA ASP A 90 -2.64 -0.79 -5.40
C ASP A 90 -3.84 -0.24 -4.60
N LEU A 91 -4.87 -1.07 -4.39
CA LEU A 91 -6.11 -0.72 -3.70
C LEU A 91 -6.21 -1.48 -2.36
N PRO A 92 -6.75 -0.86 -1.29
CA PRO A 92 -6.85 -1.43 0.06
C PRO A 92 -7.98 -2.46 0.19
N GLU A 93 -7.82 -3.57 -0.52
CA GLU A 93 -8.64 -4.78 -0.43
C GLU A 93 -7.72 -5.99 -0.51
N PHE A 94 -8.00 -6.99 0.33
CA PHE A 94 -7.08 -8.09 0.55
C PHE A 94 -7.77 -9.43 0.35
N ALA A 95 -7.04 -10.44 -0.07
CA ALA A 95 -7.51 -11.81 -0.05
C ALA A 95 -6.52 -12.71 0.67
N LEU A 96 -7.03 -13.74 1.33
CA LEU A 96 -6.21 -14.77 1.96
C LEU A 96 -6.12 -15.95 1.02
N TYR A 97 -4.91 -16.41 0.75
CA TYR A 97 -4.67 -17.64 0.02
C TYR A 97 -4.11 -18.69 0.98
N LEU A 98 -4.89 -19.73 1.28
CA LEU A 98 -4.59 -20.82 2.22
C LEU A 98 -4.64 -22.15 1.45
N PRO A 99 -3.51 -22.50 0.81
CA PRO A 99 -3.44 -23.27 -0.45
C PRO A 99 -4.77 -23.39 -1.25
N GLY A 100 -5.43 -22.26 -1.46
CA GLY A 100 -6.79 -22.14 -1.98
C GLY A 100 -7.44 -20.84 -1.48
N MET A 101 -8.58 -20.45 -2.06
CA MET A 101 -9.26 -19.20 -1.70
C MET A 101 -9.76 -19.23 -0.24
N GLY A 102 -9.04 -18.54 0.64
CA GLY A 102 -9.29 -18.43 2.08
C GLY A 102 -10.22 -17.29 2.48
N GLY A 103 -10.63 -16.46 1.52
CA GLY A 103 -11.58 -15.37 1.70
C GLY A 103 -11.05 -14.02 1.21
N ASN A 104 -11.95 -13.06 1.09
CA ASN A 104 -11.72 -11.68 0.71
C ASN A 104 -12.07 -10.77 1.88
N PHE A 105 -11.25 -9.76 2.12
CA PHE A 105 -11.40 -8.75 3.15
C PHE A 105 -11.49 -7.36 2.52
N LYS A 106 -12.62 -6.69 2.72
CA LYS A 106 -12.88 -5.31 2.26
C LYS A 106 -12.92 -4.35 3.43
N LEU A 107 -12.44 -3.13 3.22
CA LEU A 107 -12.56 -2.00 4.13
C LEU A 107 -13.42 -0.89 3.52
N GLY A 108 -14.22 -0.21 4.33
CA GLY A 108 -15.04 0.91 3.90
C GLY A 108 -15.14 2.01 4.96
N LEU A 109 -15.55 3.20 4.53
CA LEU A 109 -15.87 4.34 5.39
C LEU A 109 -17.38 4.51 5.47
N MET A 110 -17.86 4.98 6.62
CA MET A 110 -19.24 5.38 6.79
C MET A 110 -19.34 6.65 7.65
N ILE A 111 -20.12 7.62 7.19
CA ILE A 111 -20.40 8.89 7.85
C ILE A 111 -21.86 9.28 7.54
N GLU A 112 -22.65 9.59 8.57
CA GLU A 112 -24.00 10.18 8.44
C GLU A 112 -24.91 9.53 7.36
N GLY A 113 -24.92 8.19 7.28
CA GLY A 113 -25.75 7.43 6.33
C GLY A 113 -25.12 7.25 4.94
N GLN A 114 -24.00 7.92 4.64
CA GLN A 114 -23.17 7.67 3.47
C GLN A 114 -22.14 6.57 3.77
N SER A 115 -21.83 5.75 2.79
CA SER A 115 -20.77 4.76 2.88
C SER A 115 -20.03 4.59 1.56
N LYS A 116 -18.76 4.21 1.62
CA LYS A 116 -17.89 4.02 0.46
C LYS A 116 -16.86 2.94 0.74
N TRP A 117 -16.63 2.03 -0.20
CA TRP A 117 -15.51 1.09 -0.10
C TRP A 117 -14.20 1.83 -0.32
N LEU A 118 -13.14 1.49 0.44
CA LEU A 118 -11.87 2.22 0.33
C LEU A 118 -11.23 2.12 -1.06
N ILE A 119 -11.54 1.08 -1.83
CA ILE A 119 -11.07 0.94 -3.23
C ILE A 119 -11.65 2.02 -4.17
N GLU A 120 -12.71 2.73 -3.74
CA GLU A 120 -13.38 3.81 -4.47
C GLU A 120 -13.02 5.19 -3.90
N ALA A 121 -12.06 5.28 -2.98
CA ALA A 121 -11.62 6.54 -2.42
C ALA A 121 -10.95 7.44 -3.49
N GLU A 122 -11.13 8.75 -3.35
CA GLU A 122 -10.64 9.75 -4.32
C GLU A 122 -9.12 9.71 -4.51
N ASN A 123 -8.39 9.51 -3.40
CA ASN A 123 -6.93 9.45 -3.42
C ASN A 123 -6.43 8.29 -2.57
N ILE A 124 -5.72 7.38 -3.22
CA ILE A 124 -5.06 6.22 -2.58
C ILE A 124 -3.60 6.24 -3.01
N GLU A 125 -2.71 6.50 -2.08
CA GLU A 125 -1.29 6.21 -2.27
C GLU A 125 -0.98 4.86 -1.64
N ALA A 126 -0.51 3.92 -2.47
CA ALA A 126 -0.07 2.59 -2.03
C ALA A 126 1.45 2.52 -2.09
N ARG A 127 2.05 2.01 -1.00
CA ARG A 127 3.48 1.80 -0.85
C ARG A 127 3.72 0.33 -0.54
N TYR A 128 4.47 -0.32 -1.42
CA TYR A 128 5.07 -1.60 -1.09
C TYR A 128 6.42 -1.35 -0.43
N ARG A 129 6.53 -1.74 0.83
CA ARG A 129 7.79 -1.88 1.55
C ARG A 129 8.10 -3.37 1.62
N PRO A 130 9.37 -3.83 1.58
CA PRO A 130 9.68 -5.25 1.73
C PRO A 130 8.94 -5.88 2.94
N GLY A 131 7.99 -6.77 2.66
CA GLY A 131 7.16 -7.44 3.68
C GLY A 131 5.90 -6.70 4.15
N ALA A 132 5.58 -5.51 3.63
CA ALA A 132 4.42 -4.72 4.06
C ALA A 132 3.73 -3.97 2.91
N MET A 133 2.40 -3.88 2.97
CA MET A 133 1.64 -2.91 2.18
C MET A 133 1.15 -1.78 3.07
N ILE A 134 1.44 -0.54 2.68
CA ILE A 134 1.09 0.67 3.41
C ILE A 134 0.22 1.53 2.50
N TYR A 135 -0.85 2.10 3.03
CA TYR A 135 -1.75 2.99 2.29
C TYR A 135 -1.92 4.31 3.03
N GLU A 136 -1.88 5.42 2.30
CA GLU A 136 -2.45 6.71 2.71
C GLU A 136 -3.71 6.93 1.86
N VAL A 137 -4.86 7.06 2.53
CA VAL A 137 -6.15 7.28 1.89
C VAL A 137 -6.67 8.67 2.26
N LYS A 138 -7.03 9.46 1.24
CA LYS A 138 -7.78 10.72 1.38
C LYS A 138 -9.07 10.60 0.60
N ASP A 139 -10.14 11.10 1.18
CA ASP A 139 -11.45 11.08 0.57
C ASP A 139 -12.29 12.24 1.14
N PRO A 140 -13.23 12.82 0.37
CA PRO A 140 -14.16 13.82 0.90
C PRO A 140 -14.87 13.39 2.19
N LEU A 141 -15.15 12.08 2.38
CA LEU A 141 -15.73 11.56 3.62
C LEU A 141 -14.82 11.72 4.86
N LEU A 142 -13.53 11.97 4.68
CA LEU A 142 -12.54 12.22 5.74
C LEU A 142 -12.27 13.72 5.97
N GLY A 143 -12.86 14.61 5.15
CA GLY A 143 -12.56 16.05 5.16
C GLY A 143 -11.09 16.32 4.82
N ALA A 144 -10.41 17.13 5.65
CA ALA A 144 -8.97 17.39 5.51
C ALA A 144 -8.08 16.29 6.13
N GLY A 145 -8.68 15.30 6.79
CA GLY A 145 -7.97 14.21 7.43
C GLY A 145 -7.61 13.07 6.48
N LYS A 146 -6.97 12.04 7.04
CA LYS A 146 -6.47 10.89 6.30
C LYS A 146 -6.68 9.59 7.07
N LEU A 147 -6.75 8.49 6.35
CA LEU A 147 -6.67 7.14 6.89
C LEU A 147 -5.35 6.50 6.45
N TYR A 148 -4.58 6.04 7.42
CA TYR A 148 -3.39 5.22 7.21
C TYR A 148 -3.73 3.75 7.46
N LEU A 149 -3.32 2.89 6.54
CA LEU A 149 -3.37 1.43 6.70
C LEU A 149 -1.97 0.84 6.57
N GLU A 150 -1.66 -0.15 7.38
CA GLU A 150 -0.48 -0.99 7.23
C GLU A 150 -0.89 -2.46 7.36
N VAL A 151 -0.42 -3.27 6.42
CA VAL A 151 -0.79 -4.67 6.27
C VAL A 151 0.45 -5.52 6.27
N LEU A 152 0.45 -6.53 7.14
CA LEU A 152 1.53 -7.51 7.29
C LEU A 152 0.95 -8.93 7.25
N ALA A 153 1.72 -9.88 6.72
CA ALA A 153 1.51 -11.28 7.02
C ALA A 153 2.08 -11.58 8.42
N GLN A 154 1.45 -12.49 9.17
CA GLN A 154 1.98 -12.94 10.46
C GLN A 154 3.24 -13.80 10.27
N ALA A 155 4.17 -13.69 11.22
CA ALA A 155 5.47 -14.37 11.14
C ALA A 155 5.41 -15.83 11.64
N ASP A 156 4.47 -16.15 12.53
CA ASP A 156 4.36 -17.42 13.25
C ASP A 156 3.04 -18.16 12.99
N ALA A 157 2.16 -17.59 12.16
CA ALA A 157 0.90 -18.20 11.76
C ALA A 157 0.46 -17.74 10.37
N GLU A 158 -0.44 -18.51 9.75
CA GLU A 158 -1.10 -18.11 8.50
C GLU A 158 -2.18 -17.06 8.81
N GLY A 159 -1.77 -15.80 8.82
CA GLY A 159 -2.64 -14.70 9.22
C GLY A 159 -2.23 -13.37 8.62
N MET A 160 -3.16 -12.42 8.69
CA MET A 160 -2.99 -11.04 8.27
C MET A 160 -3.17 -10.12 9.48
N LEU A 161 -2.29 -9.14 9.62
CA LEU A 161 -2.43 -8.03 10.56
C LEU A 161 -2.72 -6.76 9.78
N ILE A 162 -3.70 -5.99 10.23
CA ILE A 162 -4.01 -4.67 9.68
C ILE A 162 -3.98 -3.66 10.82
N ARG A 163 -3.16 -2.61 10.67
CA ARG A 163 -3.19 -1.43 11.53
C ARG A 163 -3.88 -0.30 10.78
N ALA A 164 -4.96 0.21 11.36
CA ALA A 164 -5.69 1.37 10.84
C ALA A 164 -5.53 2.57 11.79
N ARG A 165 -5.13 3.73 11.25
CA ARG A 165 -4.95 4.97 12.02
C ARG A 165 -5.56 6.14 11.26
N PHE A 166 -6.48 6.84 11.88
CA PHE A 166 -6.96 8.12 11.39
C PHE A 166 -6.03 9.25 11.85
N GLU A 167 -5.86 10.25 11.00
CA GLU A 167 -5.13 11.49 11.30
C GLU A 167 -6.00 12.68 10.92
N ASN A 168 -6.17 13.62 11.83
CA ASN A 168 -6.98 14.83 11.63
C ASN A 168 -8.43 14.54 11.19
N VAL A 169 -8.99 13.39 11.59
CA VAL A 169 -10.40 13.03 11.39
C VAL A 169 -11.12 13.10 12.74
N PRO A 170 -12.23 13.85 12.87
CA PRO A 170 -12.99 13.90 14.12
C PRO A 170 -13.52 12.50 14.51
N ALA A 171 -13.15 12.03 15.71
CA ALA A 171 -13.33 10.65 16.14
C ALA A 171 -14.78 10.12 16.13
N THR A 172 -15.77 11.02 16.20
CA THR A 172 -17.19 10.67 16.23
C THR A 172 -17.88 10.72 14.86
N LYS A 173 -17.20 11.22 13.82
CA LYS A 173 -17.82 11.46 12.50
C LYS A 173 -17.70 10.28 11.55
N VAL A 174 -16.56 9.59 11.56
CA VAL A 174 -16.25 8.54 10.58
C VAL A 174 -16.13 7.19 11.27
N ARG A 175 -16.82 6.19 10.73
CA ARG A 175 -16.70 4.79 11.14
C ARG A 175 -15.93 4.02 10.06
N LEU A 176 -14.94 3.24 10.49
CA LEU A 176 -14.32 2.23 9.65
C LEU A 176 -15.18 0.95 9.70
N LEU A 177 -15.53 0.46 8.51
CA LEU A 177 -16.25 -0.78 8.30
C LEU A 177 -15.31 -1.82 7.67
N TRP A 178 -15.62 -3.08 7.91
CA TRP A 178 -14.97 -4.18 7.21
C TRP A 178 -16.00 -5.26 6.87
N ALA A 179 -15.71 -5.99 5.80
CA ALA A 179 -16.46 -7.18 5.40
C ALA A 179 -15.47 -8.30 5.08
N PHE A 180 -15.81 -9.52 5.49
CA PHE A 180 -15.02 -10.70 5.20
C PHE A 180 -15.92 -11.86 4.77
N GLY A 181 -15.49 -12.63 3.78
CA GLY A 181 -16.22 -13.81 3.30
C GLY A 181 -15.63 -14.36 2.01
N GLY A 182 -16.38 -15.19 1.30
CA GLY A 182 -15.92 -15.73 0.02
C GLY A 182 -14.82 -16.78 0.15
N ALA A 183 -14.71 -17.42 1.31
CA ALA A 183 -13.75 -18.50 1.51
C ALA A 183 -14.32 -19.78 0.90
N THR A 184 -13.66 -20.32 -0.12
CA THR A 184 -14.15 -21.53 -0.82
C THR A 184 -13.23 -22.73 -0.64
N GLY A 185 -11.96 -22.49 -0.28
CA GLY A 185 -10.90 -23.51 -0.31
C GLY A 185 -10.56 -23.98 -1.73
N LYS A 186 -11.12 -23.36 -2.77
CA LYS A 186 -10.87 -23.74 -4.16
C LYS A 186 -9.44 -23.34 -4.55
N LYS A 187 -8.70 -24.30 -5.11
CA LYS A 187 -7.41 -24.06 -5.76
C LYS A 187 -7.62 -23.41 -7.14
N PHE A 188 -6.77 -22.46 -7.48
CA PHE A 188 -6.78 -21.81 -8.79
C PHE A 188 -5.87 -22.57 -9.77
N SER A 189 -5.89 -22.20 -11.05
CA SER A 189 -5.18 -22.96 -12.09
C SER A 189 -3.67 -22.95 -11.86
N ARG A 190 -3.14 -21.78 -11.51
CA ARG A 190 -1.73 -21.52 -11.20
C ARG A 190 -1.59 -20.81 -9.86
N ASP A 191 -2.37 -21.25 -8.89
CA ASP A 191 -2.34 -20.73 -7.52
C ASP A 191 -2.55 -19.21 -7.40
N GLY A 192 -3.23 -18.57 -8.36
CA GLY A 192 -3.46 -17.13 -8.34
C GLY A 192 -2.32 -16.31 -8.95
N ASP A 193 -1.41 -16.94 -9.69
CA ASP A 193 -0.32 -16.28 -10.38
C ASP A 193 -0.82 -15.18 -11.35
N ILE A 194 -0.18 -14.02 -11.27
CA ILE A 194 -0.61 -12.81 -11.99
C ILE A 194 -0.44 -13.03 -13.50
N GLY A 195 -1.54 -12.86 -14.24
CA GLY A 195 -1.56 -13.05 -15.70
C GLY A 195 -1.89 -14.48 -16.12
N ALA A 196 -1.83 -15.46 -15.21
CA ALA A 196 -2.30 -16.82 -15.45
C ALA A 196 -3.73 -17.04 -14.95
N ASP A 197 -4.01 -16.64 -13.71
CA ASP A 197 -5.35 -16.68 -13.13
C ASP A 197 -6.00 -15.27 -13.18
N PRO A 198 -7.31 -15.17 -13.45
CA PRO A 198 -7.98 -13.88 -13.44
C PRO A 198 -8.04 -13.29 -12.02
N GLU A 199 -7.74 -12.00 -11.89
CA GLU A 199 -7.84 -11.24 -10.63
C GLU A 199 -9.21 -11.44 -9.94
N SER A 200 -10.28 -11.59 -10.73
CA SER A 200 -11.65 -11.80 -10.25
C SER A 200 -11.86 -13.10 -9.47
N ASN A 201 -10.91 -14.03 -9.48
CA ASN A 201 -10.93 -15.21 -8.61
C ASN A 201 -10.85 -14.84 -7.13
N PHE A 202 -10.26 -13.69 -6.80
CA PHE A 202 -10.10 -13.21 -5.42
C PHE A 202 -11.25 -12.32 -4.93
N TYR A 203 -12.24 -12.01 -5.78
CA TYR A 203 -13.32 -11.11 -5.41
C TYR A 203 -14.28 -11.75 -4.41
N LEU A 204 -14.84 -10.94 -3.52
CA LEU A 204 -16.00 -11.33 -2.73
C LEU A 204 -17.23 -11.45 -3.64
N LYS A 205 -17.73 -12.68 -3.84
CA LYS A 205 -18.91 -12.98 -4.64
C LYS A 205 -19.93 -13.79 -3.83
N PRO A 206 -21.24 -13.61 -4.04
CA PRO A 206 -22.27 -14.40 -3.37
C PRO A 206 -22.06 -15.91 -3.50
N GLU A 207 -21.62 -16.38 -4.68
CA GLU A 207 -21.39 -17.80 -4.95
C GLU A 207 -20.22 -18.37 -4.13
N TYR A 208 -19.24 -17.52 -3.77
CA TYR A 208 -18.11 -17.93 -2.95
C TYR A 208 -18.45 -17.98 -1.45
N CYS A 209 -19.55 -17.35 -1.04
CA CYS A 209 -20.03 -17.40 0.33
C CYS A 209 -20.88 -18.64 0.61
N GLN A 210 -21.18 -19.47 -0.39
CA GLN A 210 -21.97 -20.69 -0.19
C GLN A 210 -21.25 -21.65 0.77
N GLY A 211 -21.97 -22.09 1.81
CA GLY A 211 -21.42 -22.95 2.86
C GLY A 211 -20.48 -22.26 3.86
N ASN A 212 -20.31 -20.93 3.79
CA ASN A 212 -19.58 -20.17 4.80
C ASN A 212 -20.45 -20.06 6.06
N VAL A 213 -20.01 -20.64 7.17
CA VAL A 213 -20.71 -20.58 8.46
C VAL A 213 -19.91 -19.76 9.45
N PHE A 214 -20.49 -18.64 9.91
CA PHE A 214 -19.86 -17.73 10.86
C PHE A 214 -20.38 -17.97 12.27
N GLU A 215 -19.45 -18.10 13.21
CA GLU A 215 -19.72 -18.08 14.64
C GLU A 215 -19.08 -16.85 15.27
N LEU A 216 -19.90 -15.97 15.84
CA LEU A 216 -19.46 -14.71 16.43
C LEU A 216 -19.27 -14.87 17.95
N LYS A 217 -18.16 -14.37 18.48
CA LYS A 217 -17.89 -14.29 19.92
C LYS A 217 -17.09 -13.03 20.24
N ASN A 218 -17.72 -12.08 20.92
CA ASN A 218 -17.13 -10.78 21.27
C ASN A 218 -16.59 -10.05 20.04
N ASN A 219 -15.30 -9.70 20.05
CA ASN A 219 -14.56 -9.09 18.94
C ASN A 219 -13.96 -10.12 17.99
N THR A 220 -14.35 -11.39 18.07
CA THR A 220 -13.80 -12.50 17.28
C THR A 220 -14.89 -13.17 16.46
N PHE A 221 -14.55 -13.68 15.28
CA PHE A 221 -15.38 -14.67 14.60
C PHE A 221 -14.57 -15.90 14.23
N ARG A 222 -15.27 -17.03 14.08
CA ARG A 222 -14.78 -18.23 13.40
C ARG A 222 -15.59 -18.44 12.12
N LEU A 223 -14.91 -18.63 11.01
CA LEU A 223 -15.50 -19.03 9.75
C LEU A 223 -15.16 -20.50 9.48
N THR A 224 -16.18 -21.31 9.28
CA THR A 224 -16.06 -22.67 8.74
C THR A 224 -16.43 -22.63 7.26
N TYR A 225 -15.57 -23.17 6.38
CA TYR A 225 -15.76 -23.14 4.93
C TYR A 225 -15.23 -24.42 4.25
N GLY A 226 -15.49 -24.54 2.95
CA GLY A 226 -15.18 -25.72 2.15
C GLY A 226 -16.41 -26.62 1.95
N SER A 227 -16.31 -27.62 1.07
CA SER A 227 -17.41 -28.56 0.86
C SER A 227 -17.68 -29.36 2.14
N PRO A 228 -18.96 -29.65 2.48
CA PRO A 228 -19.24 -30.73 3.42
C PRO A 228 -18.56 -32.01 2.90
N PRO A 229 -18.07 -32.90 3.78
CA PRO A 229 -17.40 -34.12 3.35
C PRO A 229 -18.30 -34.86 2.35
N LYS A 230 -17.76 -35.18 1.16
CA LYS A 230 -18.46 -36.07 0.21
C LYS A 230 -18.83 -37.34 0.98
N PRO A 231 -20.08 -37.84 0.88
CA PRO A 231 -20.41 -39.13 1.46
C PRO A 231 -19.40 -40.16 0.93
N PRO A 232 -18.89 -41.04 1.81
CA PRO A 232 -17.85 -41.99 1.43
C PRO A 232 -18.33 -42.81 0.24
N LYS A 233 -17.51 -42.90 -0.81
CA LYS A 233 -17.78 -43.77 -1.96
C LYS A 233 -17.43 -45.23 -1.70
N ASN A 234 -16.86 -45.52 -0.52
CA ASN A 234 -16.65 -46.82 0.12
C ASN A 234 -16.12 -46.51 1.54
N GLU A 235 -16.42 -47.36 2.53
CA GLU A 235 -16.22 -47.10 3.97
C GLU A 235 -14.75 -46.96 4.44
N ASP A 236 -13.73 -47.16 3.58
CA ASP A 236 -12.33 -47.24 4.02
C ASP A 236 -11.41 -46.07 3.64
N ALA A 237 -11.92 -44.85 3.49
CA ALA A 237 -11.07 -43.68 3.27
C ALA A 237 -11.55 -42.41 3.99
N ALA A 238 -11.67 -42.48 5.31
CA ALA A 238 -11.88 -41.32 6.18
C ALA A 238 -10.54 -40.64 6.53
N ALA A 239 -9.91 -40.01 5.54
CA ALA A 239 -8.90 -38.98 5.76
C ALA A 239 -9.07 -37.89 4.69
N LYS A 240 -10.22 -37.21 4.72
CA LYS A 240 -10.42 -35.95 3.99
C LYS A 240 -10.30 -34.79 4.97
N MET A 241 -9.48 -33.81 4.59
CA MET A 241 -9.14 -32.64 5.39
C MET A 241 -10.42 -32.00 5.95
N PRO A 242 -10.55 -31.82 7.27
CA PRO A 242 -11.73 -31.21 7.87
C PRO A 242 -11.88 -29.77 7.37
N PRO A 243 -13.10 -29.21 7.39
CA PRO A 243 -13.30 -27.81 7.06
C PRO A 243 -12.38 -26.94 7.91
N ALA A 244 -11.59 -26.08 7.26
CA ALA A 244 -10.57 -25.29 7.93
C ALA A 244 -11.23 -24.11 8.66
N PRO A 245 -11.07 -23.96 10.00
CA PRO A 245 -11.61 -22.82 10.71
C PRO A 245 -10.68 -21.60 10.54
N LEU A 246 -11.19 -20.52 9.97
CA LEU A 246 -10.49 -19.23 9.99
C LEU A 246 -10.94 -18.39 11.18
N ARG A 247 -10.03 -17.71 11.85
CA ARG A 247 -10.33 -16.81 12.97
C ARG A 247 -9.87 -15.40 12.65
N ALA A 248 -10.71 -14.40 12.94
CA ALA A 248 -10.27 -13.01 12.95
C ALA A 248 -10.66 -12.35 14.27
N ARG A 249 -9.84 -11.39 14.71
CA ARG A 249 -10.08 -10.55 15.90
C ARG A 249 -10.05 -9.09 15.47
N ARG A 250 -11.02 -8.32 15.94
CA ARG A 250 -11.05 -6.86 15.85
C ARG A 250 -10.25 -6.24 16.98
#